data_AF-A0AA88R625-F1
#
_entry.id   AF-A0AA88R625-F1
#
_cell.length_a   1.000
_cell.length_b   1.000
_cell.length_c   1.000
_cell.angle_alpha   90.00
_cell.angle_beta   90.00
_cell.angle_gamma   90.00
#
_symmetry.space_group_name_H-M   'P 1'
#
loop_
_entity.id
_entity.type
_entity.pdbx_description
1 polymer ?
#
loop_
_entity_poly.entity_id
_entity_poly.type
_entity_poly.pdbx_seq_one_letter_code
_entity_poly.pdbx_strand_id
1 'polypeptide(L)'
;MKRGTTWKSCRSAKPLRSSAATVLMWTCMPFLDITLSHWCIFHRSKAELVVSTWAQQFHDSEIAQKVPLLYLANDILQNSKRKGNEFVTEFWKVLPIALKDLIEKGDDHGKNV
;
A
#
# COMPACT_ATOMS: atom_id res chain seq x y z
N MET A 1 -46.73 -8.66 -3.37
CA MET A 1 -46.22 -7.27 -3.45
C MET A 1 -45.12 -7.22 -4.52
N LYS A 2 -44.97 -6.07 -5.18
CA LYS A 2 -44.49 -5.86 -6.56
C LYS A 2 -42.95 -5.86 -6.74
N ARG A 3 -42.51 -6.29 -7.95
CA ARG A 3 -41.45 -5.74 -8.87
C ARG A 3 -40.07 -5.43 -8.26
N GLY A 4 -38.91 -5.81 -8.81
CA GLY A 4 -38.49 -5.91 -10.20
C GLY A 4 -37.21 -5.08 -10.41
N THR A 5 -36.29 -5.59 -11.25
CA THR A 5 -35.31 -4.88 -12.11
C THR A 5 -34.15 -4.05 -11.51
N THR A 6 -32.94 -4.59 -11.71
CA THR A 6 -31.73 -3.95 -12.29
C THR A 6 -31.60 -2.43 -12.30
N TRP A 7 -30.46 -1.90 -11.85
CA TRP A 7 -29.89 -0.69 -12.45
C TRP A 7 -28.36 -0.67 -12.44
N LYS A 8 -27.79 -0.66 -13.65
CA LYS A 8 -26.43 -0.22 -13.94
C LYS A 8 -26.37 1.31 -13.83
N SER A 9 -25.16 1.81 -13.57
CA SER A 9 -24.66 3.13 -13.97
C SER A 9 -25.16 4.34 -13.18
N CYS A 10 -24.23 5.03 -12.50
CA CYS A 10 -23.81 6.37 -12.91
C CYS A 10 -22.55 6.81 -12.15
N ARG A 11 -21.50 7.06 -12.96
CA ARG A 11 -20.34 7.88 -12.66
C ARG A 11 -20.78 9.31 -12.26
N SER A 12 -19.89 9.98 -11.53
CA SER A 12 -19.74 11.44 -11.42
C SER A 12 -20.55 12.17 -10.34
N ALA A 13 -19.91 12.38 -9.18
CA ALA A 13 -19.77 13.69 -8.52
C ALA A 13 -18.76 13.57 -7.36
N LYS A 14 -17.69 14.36 -7.38
CA LYS A 14 -16.83 14.55 -6.19
C LYS A 14 -17.67 15.22 -5.10
N PRO A 15 -17.42 14.95 -3.80
CA PRO A 15 -17.11 16.10 -2.97
C PRO A 15 -16.07 15.86 -1.87
N LEU A 16 -15.19 16.85 -1.75
CA LEU A 16 -14.89 17.58 -0.52
C LEU A 16 -14.55 16.76 0.73
N ARG A 17 -13.24 16.66 0.99
CA ARG A 17 -12.56 16.81 2.29
C ARG A 17 -13.50 16.82 3.51
N SER A 18 -13.86 15.64 4.01
CA SER A 18 -14.25 15.48 5.42
C SER A 18 -14.12 14.04 5.88
N SER A 19 -13.59 13.90 7.10
CA SER A 19 -12.87 12.76 7.69
C SER A 19 -13.65 11.47 7.97
N ALA A 20 -14.69 11.12 7.21
CA ALA A 20 -15.43 9.87 7.44
C ALA A 20 -14.86 8.66 6.65
N ALA A 21 -14.31 8.89 5.45
CA ALA A 21 -13.78 7.82 4.60
C ALA A 21 -12.48 7.20 5.14
N THR A 22 -11.65 7.98 5.85
CA THR A 22 -10.43 7.47 6.51
C THR A 22 -10.76 6.55 7.68
N VAL A 23 -11.86 6.80 8.40
CA VAL A 23 -12.24 6.03 9.60
C VAL A 23 -12.85 4.68 9.23
N LEU A 24 -13.59 4.58 8.12
CA LEU A 24 -14.15 3.31 7.63
C LEU A 24 -13.14 2.44 6.88
N MET A 25 -12.09 3.03 6.29
CA MET A 25 -10.93 2.28 5.79
C MET A 25 -10.01 1.79 6.93
N TRP A 26 -10.06 2.41 8.12
CA TRP A 26 -9.21 2.09 9.27
C TRP A 26 -9.68 0.83 10.04
N THR A 27 -10.97 0.49 10.00
CA THR A 27 -11.53 -0.58 10.85
C THR A 27 -11.64 -1.96 10.19
N CYS A 28 -11.48 -2.07 8.86
CA CYS A 28 -11.64 -3.35 8.14
C CYS A 28 -10.31 -4.01 7.70
N MET A 29 -9.16 -3.46 8.11
CA MET A 29 -7.85 -4.03 7.79
C MET A 29 -6.96 -4.06 9.05
N PRO A 30 -7.35 -4.82 10.09
CA PRO A 30 -6.52 -4.95 11.28
C PRO A 30 -5.32 -5.84 10.93
N PHE A 31 -4.14 -5.53 11.45
CA PHE A 31 -2.86 -6.24 11.20
C PHE A 31 -2.22 -6.02 9.83
N LEU A 32 -1.93 -4.76 9.53
CA LEU A 32 -0.65 -4.52 8.91
C LEU A 32 0.34 -3.95 9.92
N ASP A 33 1.53 -4.51 9.90
CA ASP A 33 2.34 -4.81 11.08
C ASP A 33 3.00 -3.58 11.71
N ILE A 34 2.28 -2.93 12.64
CA ILE A 34 2.79 -1.81 13.48
C ILE A 34 4.04 -2.24 14.26
N THR A 35 4.11 -3.52 14.67
CA THR A 35 5.26 -4.05 15.41
C THR A 35 6.49 -4.11 14.51
N LEU A 36 6.33 -4.61 13.29
CA LEU A 36 7.39 -4.69 12.28
C LEU A 36 7.85 -3.30 11.86
N SER A 37 6.95 -2.36 11.60
CA SER A 37 7.34 -1.00 11.24
C SER A 37 8.16 -0.33 12.34
N HIS A 38 7.75 -0.48 13.60
CA HIS A 38 8.50 0.00 14.76
C HIS A 38 9.88 -0.68 14.89
N TRP A 39 9.97 -2.00 14.68
CA TRP A 39 11.23 -2.72 14.69
C TRP A 39 12.18 -2.25 13.58
N CYS A 40 11.67 -2.03 12.36
CA CYS A 40 12.43 -1.46 11.25
C CYS A 40 12.95 -0.07 11.60
N ILE A 41 12.09 0.81 12.11
CA ILE A 41 12.44 2.18 12.50
C ILE A 41 13.49 2.20 13.62
N PHE A 42 13.43 1.26 14.56
CA PHE A 42 14.43 1.11 15.61
C PHE A 42 15.79 0.69 15.03
N HIS A 43 15.80 -0.23 14.06
CA HIS A 43 17.01 -0.72 13.37
C HIS A 43 17.34 0.05 12.09
N ARG A 44 17.12 1.37 12.05
CA ARG A 44 17.31 2.19 10.84
C ARG A 44 18.73 2.20 10.26
N SER A 45 19.75 1.85 11.06
CA SER A 45 21.12 1.66 10.57
C SER A 45 21.22 0.51 9.55
N LYS A 46 20.23 -0.38 9.51
CA LYS A 46 20.09 -1.48 8.55
C LYS A 46 19.03 -1.19 7.48
N ALA A 47 18.70 0.08 7.24
CA ALA A 47 17.64 0.48 6.29
C ALA A 47 17.84 -0.13 4.90
N GLU A 48 19.07 -0.13 4.38
CA GLU A 48 19.40 -0.74 3.09
C GLU A 48 19.01 -2.22 3.02
N LEU A 49 19.38 -3.01 4.02
CA LEU A 49 19.06 -4.44 4.09
C LEU A 49 17.54 -4.67 4.18
N VAL A 50 16.84 -3.87 5.00
CA VAL A 50 15.39 -3.97 5.16
C VAL A 50 14.67 -3.64 3.86
N VAL A 51 15.06 -2.55 3.18
CA VAL A 51 14.46 -2.14 1.91
C VAL A 51 14.79 -3.12 0.79
N SER A 52 16.02 -3.65 0.74
CA SER A 52 16.39 -4.71 -0.21
C SER A 52 15.54 -5.97 -0.02
N THR A 53 15.32 -6.39 1.23
CA THR A 53 14.48 -7.55 1.54
C THR A 53 13.03 -7.29 1.15
N TRP A 54 12.51 -6.11 1.49
CA TRP A 54 11.17 -5.68 1.09
C TRP A 54 11.01 -5.68 -0.45
N ALA A 55 11.99 -5.17 -1.20
CA ALA A 55 11.95 -5.11 -2.65
C ALA A 55 11.91 -6.51 -3.29
N GLN A 56 12.73 -7.44 -2.80
CA GLN A 56 12.70 -8.83 -3.24
C GLN A 56 11.32 -9.47 -2.98
N GLN A 57 10.83 -9.35 -1.74
CA GLN A 57 9.50 -9.87 -1.36
C GLN A 57 8.39 -9.24 -2.20
N PHE A 58 8.47 -7.94 -2.48
CA PHE A 58 7.50 -7.22 -3.29
C PHE A 58 7.51 -7.69 -4.75
N HIS A 59 8.68 -8.01 -5.29
CA HIS A 59 8.81 -8.52 -6.66
C HIS A 59 8.18 -9.90 -6.81
N ASP A 60 8.47 -10.80 -5.85
CA ASP A 60 8.03 -12.21 -5.86
C ASP A 60 6.55 -12.40 -5.44
N SER A 61 5.95 -11.39 -4.82
CA SER A 61 4.57 -11.43 -4.32
C SER A 61 3.51 -11.32 -5.43
N GLU A 62 2.35 -11.93 -5.19
CA GLU A 62 1.13 -11.69 -5.96
C GLU A 62 0.51 -10.33 -5.62
N ILE A 63 -0.39 -9.81 -6.47
CA ILE A 63 -1.02 -8.49 -6.30
C ILE A 63 -1.70 -8.34 -4.94
N ALA A 64 -2.38 -9.40 -4.45
CA ALA A 64 -3.02 -9.41 -3.15
C ALA A 64 -2.05 -9.21 -1.97
N GLN A 65 -0.79 -9.67 -2.11
CA GLN A 65 0.25 -9.54 -1.09
C GLN A 65 1.07 -8.25 -1.24
N LYS A 66 1.14 -7.68 -2.45
CA LYS A 66 1.79 -6.39 -2.72
C LYS A 66 1.11 -5.22 -2.00
N VAL A 67 -0.22 -5.24 -1.88
CA VAL A 67 -0.98 -4.18 -1.18
C VAL A 67 -0.55 -4.06 0.30
N PRO A 68 -0.55 -5.14 1.10
CA PRO A 68 0.08 -5.17 2.43
C PRO A 68 1.51 -4.63 2.45
N LEU A 69 2.38 -5.05 1.53
CA LEU A 69 3.77 -4.60 1.51
C LEU A 69 3.91 -3.08 1.26
N LEU A 70 3.06 -2.50 0.41
CA LEU A 70 3.05 -1.04 0.17
C LEU A 70 2.60 -0.25 1.40
N TYR A 71 1.60 -0.74 2.11
CA TYR A 71 1.16 -0.10 3.34
C TYR A 71 2.24 -0.17 4.44
N LEU A 72 3.04 -1.25 4.50
CA LEU A 72 4.18 -1.35 5.42
C LEU A 72 5.26 -0.34 5.05
N ALA A 73 5.62 -0.25 3.77
CA ALA A 73 6.57 0.74 3.28
C ALA A 73 6.09 2.16 3.60
N ASN A 74 4.79 2.42 3.42
CA ASN A 74 4.18 3.70 3.76
C ASN A 74 4.28 4.00 5.26
N ASP A 75 3.99 3.04 6.13
CA ASP A 75 4.08 3.24 7.58
C ASP A 75 5.52 3.52 8.04
N ILE A 76 6.49 2.77 7.51
CA ILE A 76 7.92 3.02 7.77
C ILE A 76 8.32 4.41 7.26
N LEU A 77 7.94 4.80 6.05
CA LEU A 77 8.27 6.11 5.47
C LEU A 77 7.65 7.27 6.24
N GLN A 78 6.41 7.13 6.71
CA GLN A 78 5.72 8.20 7.44
C GLN A 78 6.29 8.36 8.85
N ASN A 79 6.59 7.25 9.55
CA ASN A 79 7.03 7.28 10.94
C ASN A 79 8.56 7.44 11.12
N SER A 80 9.37 7.01 10.15
CA SER A 80 10.84 7.14 10.21
C SER A 80 11.34 8.58 10.07
N LYS A 81 10.62 9.44 9.32
CA LYS A 81 11.01 10.84 9.01
C LYS A 81 11.37 11.69 10.23
N ARG A 82 10.73 11.44 11.38
CA ARG A 82 11.03 12.16 12.63
C ARG A 82 12.36 11.76 13.25
N LYS A 83 12.87 10.58 12.89
CA LYS A 83 14.11 10.00 13.42
C LYS A 83 15.29 10.16 12.46
N GLY A 84 15.04 10.09 11.15
CA GLY A 84 16.05 10.22 10.10
C GLY A 84 15.51 9.91 8.71
N ASN A 85 16.35 10.11 7.69
CA ASN A 85 15.98 9.97 6.28
C ASN A 85 16.51 8.67 5.65
N GLU A 86 17.12 7.77 6.42
CA GLU A 86 17.76 6.55 5.91
C GLU A 86 16.76 5.69 5.11
N PHE A 87 15.59 5.42 5.69
CA PHE A 87 14.52 4.71 4.98
C PHE A 87 13.97 5.49 3.79
N VAL A 88 13.88 6.82 3.87
CA VAL A 88 13.39 7.66 2.76
C VAL A 88 14.30 7.53 1.56
N THR A 89 15.62 7.65 1.77
CA THR A 89 16.63 7.53 0.71
C THR A 89 16.61 6.15 0.06
N GLU A 90 16.52 5.08 0.85
CA GLU A 90 16.54 3.72 0.30
C GLU A 90 15.24 3.35 -0.42
N PHE A 91 14.07 3.67 0.15
CA PHE A 91 12.79 3.39 -0.50
C PHE A 91 12.60 4.16 -1.82
N TRP A 92 13.17 5.36 -1.94
CA TRP A 92 13.11 6.15 -3.19
C TRP A 92 13.82 5.48 -4.37
N LYS A 93 14.79 4.60 -4.12
CA LYS A 93 15.46 3.85 -5.19
C LYS A 93 14.58 2.73 -5.75
N VAL A 94 13.76 2.10 -4.92
CA VAL A 94 13.02 0.87 -5.27
C VAL A 94 11.53 1.11 -5.56
N LEU A 95 10.90 2.10 -4.93
CA LEU A 95 9.46 2.35 -5.08
C LEU A 95 9.01 2.66 -6.51
N PRO A 96 9.72 3.49 -7.30
CA PRO A 96 9.29 3.78 -8.67
C PRO A 96 9.21 2.52 -9.54
N ILE A 97 10.18 1.61 -9.38
CA ILE A 97 10.26 0.35 -10.12
C ILE A 97 9.15 -0.59 -9.64
N ALA A 98 9.02 -0.77 -8.32
CA ALA A 98 8.00 -1.60 -7.71
C ALA A 98 6.57 -1.19 -8.12
N LEU A 99 6.28 0.11 -8.13
CA LEU A 99 4.96 0.63 -8.51
C LEU A 99 4.68 0.45 -10.00
N LYS A 100 5.70 0.61 -10.86
CA LYS A 100 5.57 0.35 -12.29
C LYS A 100 5.20 -1.12 -12.54
N ASP A 101 5.92 -2.06 -11.93
CA ASP A 101 5.63 -3.49 -12.04
C ASP A 101 4.22 -3.85 -11.55
N LEU A 102 3.74 -3.19 -10.50
CA LEU A 102 2.39 -3.40 -9.98
C LEU A 102 1.32 -2.93 -10.97
N ILE A 103 1.52 -1.78 -11.61
CA ILE A 103 0.57 -1.23 -12.60
C ILE A 103 0.54 -2.11 -13.84
N GLU A 104 1.71 -2.53 -14.35
CA GLU A 104 1.81 -3.40 -15.52
C GLU A 104 1.15 -4.77 -15.27
N LYS A 105 1.39 -5.41 -14.12
CA LYS A 105 0.76 -6.69 -13.76
C LYS A 105 -0.74 -6.56 -13.42
N GLY A 106 -1.16 -5.41 -12.90
CA GLY A 106 -2.56 -5.15 -12.54
C GLY A 106 -3.50 -5.07 -13.74
N ASP A 107 -2.99 -4.70 -14.91
CA ASP A 107 -3.79 -4.54 -16.14
C ASP A 107 -4.14 -5.88 -16.82
N ASP A 108 -3.41 -6.96 -16.49
CA ASP A 108 -3.65 -8.30 -17.02
C ASP A 108 -4.74 -9.07 -16.25
N HIS A 109 -4.97 -8.75 -14.97
CA HIS A 109 -6.04 -9.37 -14.16
C HIS A 109 -7.45 -8.88 -14.52
N GLY A 110 -7.59 -7.92 -15.46
CA GLY A 110 -8.87 -7.43 -15.95
C GLY A 110 -9.40 -8.12 -17.21
N LYS A 111 -8.68 -9.12 -17.76
CA LYS A 111 -8.97 -9.69 -19.10
C LYS A 111 -9.44 -11.14 -19.12
N ASN A 112 -9.60 -11.80 -17.98
CA ASN A 112 -10.11 -13.17 -17.92
C ASN A 112 -11.54 -13.26 -17.36
N VAL A 113 -12.47 -13.34 -18.33
CA VAL A 113 -13.81 -13.98 -18.33
C VAL A 113 -14.98 -13.20 -17.73
#